data_AF-A0A2W7B831-F1
#
_entry.id   AF-A0A2W7B831-F1
#
_cell.length_a   1.000
_cell.length_b   1.000
_cell.length_c   1.000
_cell.angle_alpha   90.00
_cell.angle_beta   90.00
_cell.angle_gamma   90.00
#
_symmetry.space_group_name_H-M   'P 1'
#
loop_
_entity.id
_entity.type
_entity.pdbx_description
1 polymer ?
#
loop_
_entity_poly.entity_id
_entity_poly.type
_entity_poly.pdbx_seq_one_letter_code
_entity_poly.pdbx_strand_id
1 'polypeptide(L)'
;MSKRKLISKNPFLFWLNDQACFAAATMVVAIALGLMMTKNVKNSLTMGLVAVTAAYGGNWVREKRLYYGRKRLKTALVKEIWGLEERLENLENYESQLYQAIASAQSFNQNMEIESNRLKTERFYLVDHISNLHQRRDEFYQLFAQLQPQKQKLETVLAELSNKIDQANYQKKSLEKRLVETNYNMKLIENSCGFIREELEQLQSDILKKAQYKEELKQEIQELEKKTSLRATNLDELMTAENHLQSEVQNFIQSKIELEKKCQNLQNNLEIYNQENNRLAQILLEKRQEIHSLETCLTYLKNEYDYLQTDVLEAQNQVVILTEHQQQMITGKD
;
A
#
# COMPACT_ATOMS: atom_id res chain seq x y z
N MET A 1 72.26 74.71 79.29
CA MET A 1 72.26 75.91 80.15
C MET A 1 73.54 75.97 80.97
N SER A 2 74.51 76.79 80.56
CA SER A 2 75.73 77.08 81.35
C SER A 2 76.19 78.48 81.00
N LYS A 3 75.93 79.46 81.87
CA LYS A 3 76.36 80.86 81.72
C LYS A 3 77.42 81.14 82.78
N ARG A 4 78.70 81.06 82.37
CA ARG A 4 79.84 81.59 83.13
C ARG A 4 79.79 83.12 83.10
N LYS A 5 79.58 83.73 84.26
CA LYS A 5 79.77 85.18 84.51
C LYS A 5 81.27 85.46 84.62
N LEU A 6 81.85 86.08 83.59
CA LEU A 6 83.17 86.72 83.65
C LEU A 6 82.97 88.16 84.14
N ILE A 7 83.40 88.42 85.38
CA ILE A 7 83.43 89.73 86.00
C ILE A 7 84.56 90.54 85.36
N SER A 8 84.20 91.59 84.61
CA SER A 8 85.12 92.57 84.04
C SER A 8 85.65 93.48 85.15
N LYS A 9 86.91 93.29 85.56
CA LYS A 9 87.64 94.34 86.30
C LYS A 9 87.90 95.51 85.35
N ASN A 10 87.41 96.68 85.72
CA ASN A 10 87.53 97.93 84.98
C ASN A 10 89.01 98.32 84.77
N PRO A 11 89.51 98.38 83.52
CA PRO A 11 90.89 98.75 83.22
C PRO A 11 91.17 100.26 83.37
N PHE A 12 90.18 101.07 83.73
CA PHE A 12 90.29 102.53 83.75
C PHE A 12 91.04 103.08 84.99
N LEU A 13 91.01 102.38 86.12
CA LEU A 13 91.65 102.83 87.37
C LEU A 13 93.15 102.55 87.43
N PHE A 14 93.65 101.58 86.66
CA PHE A 14 95.10 101.31 86.57
C PHE A 14 95.83 102.30 85.65
N TRP A 15 95.09 102.92 84.72
CA TRP A 15 95.66 103.75 83.67
C TRP A 15 96.10 105.14 84.15
N LEU A 16 95.45 105.71 85.17
CA LEU A 16 95.82 107.00 85.73
C LEU A 16 97.12 106.96 86.56
N ASN A 17 97.43 105.82 87.18
CA ASN A 17 98.60 105.70 88.05
C ASN A 17 99.91 105.49 87.27
N ASP A 18 99.87 104.72 86.17
CA ASP A 18 101.07 104.50 85.34
C ASP A 18 101.47 105.73 84.50
N GLN A 19 100.52 106.57 84.09
CA GLN A 19 100.83 107.79 83.34
C GLN A 19 101.54 108.85 84.19
N ALA A 20 101.17 108.98 85.47
CA ALA A 20 101.84 109.89 86.40
C ALA A 20 103.29 109.45 86.66
N CYS A 21 103.52 108.15 86.84
CA CYS A 21 104.85 107.58 87.06
C CYS A 21 105.78 107.72 85.84
N PHE A 22 105.28 107.47 84.62
CA PHE A 22 106.10 107.59 83.41
C PHE A 22 106.44 109.05 83.06
N ALA A 23 105.50 109.98 83.28
CA ALA A 23 105.74 111.42 83.09
C ALA A 23 106.76 111.95 84.12
N ALA A 24 106.66 111.52 85.38
CA ALA A 24 107.62 111.88 86.42
C ALA A 24 109.03 111.32 86.12
N ALA A 25 109.13 110.04 85.73
CA ALA A 25 110.42 109.42 85.41
C ALA A 25 111.11 110.05 84.20
N THR A 26 110.37 110.35 83.13
CA THR A 26 110.92 111.02 81.94
C THR A 26 111.33 112.46 82.22
N MET A 27 110.59 113.17 83.07
CA MET A 27 110.95 114.51 83.55
C MET A 27 112.26 114.49 84.36
N VAL A 28 112.42 113.54 85.29
CA VAL A 28 113.64 113.40 86.10
C VAL A 28 114.85 113.09 85.22
N VAL A 29 114.73 112.16 84.27
CA VAL A 29 115.84 111.80 83.35
C VAL A 29 116.22 112.96 82.43
N ALA A 30 115.24 113.71 81.90
CA ALA A 30 115.49 114.87 81.04
C ALA A 30 116.09 116.06 81.82
N ILE A 31 115.64 116.30 83.06
CA ILE A 31 116.23 117.32 83.94
C ILE A 31 117.67 116.95 84.31
N ALA A 32 117.94 115.67 84.60
CA ALA A 32 119.28 115.17 84.90
C ALA A 32 120.23 115.30 83.70
N LEU A 33 119.79 114.93 82.49
CA LEU A 33 120.57 115.08 81.26
C LEU A 33 120.81 116.56 80.90
N GLY A 34 119.80 117.43 81.08
CA GLY A 34 119.95 118.87 80.85
C GLY A 34 120.92 119.55 81.84
N LEU A 35 120.94 119.11 83.10
CA LEU A 35 121.89 119.57 84.12
C LEU A 35 123.34 119.14 83.82
N MET A 36 123.54 117.93 83.27
CA MET A 36 124.86 117.46 82.87
C MET A 36 125.43 118.23 81.67
N MET A 37 124.59 118.59 80.69
CA MET A 37 125.06 119.16 79.42
C MET A 37 125.23 120.68 79.41
N THR A 38 124.51 121.43 80.26
CA THR A 38 124.51 122.91 80.14
C THR A 38 124.82 123.67 81.44
N LYS A 39 124.97 122.98 82.58
CA LYS A 39 125.22 123.56 83.93
C LYS A 39 124.33 124.76 84.30
N ASN A 40 123.20 124.96 83.60
CA ASN A 40 122.34 126.12 83.73
C ASN A 40 120.90 125.64 84.00
N VAL A 41 120.45 125.82 85.25
CA VAL A 41 119.23 125.19 85.80
C VAL A 41 117.96 125.56 85.01
N LYS A 42 117.90 126.77 84.42
CA LYS A 42 116.75 127.18 83.59
C LYS A 42 116.58 126.34 82.32
N ASN A 43 117.67 125.90 81.69
CA ASN A 43 117.59 125.16 80.43
C ASN A 43 117.23 123.67 80.61
N SER A 44 117.56 123.08 81.77
CA SER A 44 117.17 121.68 82.03
C SER A 44 115.68 121.52 82.34
N LEU A 45 115.08 122.52 83.02
CA LEU A 45 113.64 122.56 83.28
C LEU A 45 112.83 122.68 81.98
N THR A 46 113.27 123.50 81.02
CA THR A 46 112.61 123.59 79.71
C THR A 46 112.71 122.28 78.93
N MET A 47 113.85 121.58 79.02
CA MET A 47 114.03 120.28 78.36
C MET A 47 113.14 119.19 78.98
N GLY A 48 113.00 119.19 80.30
CA GLY A 48 112.04 118.33 81.00
C GLY A 48 110.60 118.57 80.58
N LEU A 49 110.20 119.84 80.42
CA LEU A 49 108.83 120.20 80.02
C LEU A 49 108.52 119.79 78.58
N VAL A 50 109.48 119.96 77.65
CA VAL A 50 109.34 119.49 76.26
C VAL A 50 109.23 117.97 76.21
N ALA A 51 110.04 117.23 76.98
CA ALA A 51 109.97 115.77 77.04
C ALA A 51 108.61 115.26 77.55
N VAL A 52 108.04 115.91 78.58
CA VAL A 52 106.70 115.58 79.09
C VAL A 52 105.63 115.84 78.02
N THR A 53 105.68 116.97 77.31
CA THR A 53 104.72 117.26 76.23
C THR A 53 104.84 116.29 75.04
N ALA A 54 106.06 115.86 74.68
CA ALA A 54 106.29 114.88 73.63
C ALA A 54 105.84 113.46 74.05
N ALA A 55 106.07 113.07 75.31
CA ALA A 55 105.61 111.81 75.87
C ALA A 55 104.07 111.75 75.93
N TYR A 56 103.42 112.86 76.30
CA TYR A 56 101.95 112.95 76.33
C TYR A 56 101.35 112.89 74.90
N GLY A 57 101.95 113.60 73.95
CA GLY A 57 101.54 113.55 72.53
C GLY A 57 101.76 112.17 71.90
N GLY A 58 102.87 111.50 72.20
CA GLY A 58 103.18 110.15 71.73
C GLY A 58 102.21 109.09 72.28
N ASN A 59 101.81 109.21 73.55
CA ASN A 59 100.85 108.27 74.15
C ASN A 59 99.44 108.44 73.58
N TRP A 60 99.02 109.67 73.30
CA TRP A 60 97.73 109.95 72.64
C TRP A 60 97.65 109.36 71.22
N VAL A 61 98.72 109.45 70.43
CA VAL A 61 98.78 108.85 69.08
C VAL A 61 98.76 107.32 69.15
N ARG A 62 99.49 106.72 70.11
CA ARG A 62 99.48 105.27 70.34
C ARG A 62 98.09 104.78 70.75
N GLU A 63 97.41 105.50 71.63
CA GLU A 63 96.08 105.16 72.09
C GLU A 63 95.02 105.32 70.99
N LYS A 64 95.10 106.38 70.17
CA LYS A 64 94.26 106.48 68.96
C LYS A 64 94.50 105.31 68.01
N ARG A 65 95.76 104.92 67.77
CA ARG A 65 96.07 103.77 66.90
C ARG A 65 95.51 102.46 67.45
N LEU A 66 95.55 102.26 68.77
CA LEU A 66 94.91 101.11 69.43
C LEU A 66 93.39 101.17 69.40
N TYR A 67 92.78 102.35 69.54
CA TYR A 67 91.33 102.54 69.42
C TYR A 67 90.85 102.23 68.00
N TYR A 68 91.49 102.80 66.97
CA TYR A 68 91.17 102.49 65.57
C TYR A 68 91.50 101.03 65.22
N GLY A 69 92.56 100.45 65.78
CA GLY A 69 92.88 99.03 65.64
C GLY A 69 91.82 98.12 66.25
N ARG A 70 91.37 98.40 67.49
CA ARG A 70 90.26 97.67 68.13
C ARG A 70 88.94 97.90 67.42
N LYS A 71 88.68 99.09 66.91
CA LYS A 71 87.47 99.39 66.13
C LYS A 71 87.48 98.61 64.81
N ARG A 72 88.59 98.60 64.07
CA ARG A 72 88.75 97.79 62.86
C ARG A 72 88.60 96.30 63.14
N LEU A 73 89.22 95.79 64.20
CA LEU A 73 89.08 94.40 64.64
C LEU A 73 87.63 94.09 65.00
N LYS A 74 86.97 94.96 65.77
CA LYS A 74 85.56 94.81 66.14
C LYS A 74 84.67 94.82 64.90
N THR A 75 84.90 95.71 63.94
CA THR A 75 84.16 95.75 62.68
C THR A 75 84.43 94.51 61.82
N ALA A 76 85.66 93.99 61.80
CA ALA A 76 86.01 92.75 61.11
C ALA A 76 85.32 91.54 61.75
N LEU A 77 85.35 91.44 63.09
CA LEU A 77 84.66 90.38 63.84
C LEU A 77 83.14 90.47 63.67
N VAL A 78 82.55 91.66 63.68
CA VAL A 78 81.11 91.83 63.41
C VAL A 78 80.77 91.40 61.99
N LYS A 79 81.62 91.71 61.00
CA LYS A 79 81.43 91.26 59.62
C LYS A 79 81.55 89.74 59.49
N GLU A 80 82.46 89.12 60.23
CA GLU A 80 82.62 87.66 60.28
C GLU A 80 81.43 86.98 60.96
N ILE A 81 80.94 87.54 62.07
CA ILE A 81 79.71 87.07 62.74
C ILE A 81 78.53 87.13 61.77
N TRP A 82 78.35 88.25 61.07
CA TRP A 82 77.25 88.40 60.10
C TRP A 82 77.35 87.42 58.93
N GLY A 83 78.57 87.19 58.40
CA GLY A 83 78.79 86.19 57.35
C GLY A 83 78.64 84.75 57.83
N LEU A 84 78.89 84.47 59.11
CA LEU A 84 78.59 83.18 59.73
C LEU A 84 77.10 82.99 59.97
N GLU A 85 76.38 84.02 60.39
CA GLU A 85 74.91 84.03 60.52
C GLU A 85 74.24 83.77 59.17
N GLU A 86 74.67 84.45 58.10
CA GLU A 86 74.17 84.24 56.74
C GLU A 86 74.44 82.81 56.24
N ARG A 87 75.61 82.23 56.57
CA ARG A 87 75.90 80.82 56.25
C ARG A 87 75.03 79.86 57.04
N LEU A 88 74.75 80.16 58.30
CA LEU A 88 73.89 79.35 59.17
C LEU A 88 72.46 79.36 58.64
N GLU A 89 71.93 80.53 58.27
CA GLU A 89 70.62 80.68 57.63
C GLU A 89 70.53 79.92 56.30
N ASN A 90 71.57 80.00 55.45
CA ASN A 90 71.63 79.23 54.21
C ASN A 90 71.65 77.71 54.47
N LEU A 91 72.39 77.24 55.48
CA LEU A 91 72.42 75.83 55.86
C LEU A 91 71.07 75.36 56.42
N GLU A 92 70.40 76.16 57.24
CA GLU A 92 69.04 75.88 57.73
C GLU A 92 68.04 75.81 56.58
N ASN A 93 68.16 76.69 55.58
CA ASN A 93 67.36 76.64 54.36
C ASN A 93 67.64 75.35 53.55
N TYR A 94 68.91 74.96 53.39
CA TYR A 94 69.25 73.70 52.73
C TYR A 94 68.76 72.47 53.50
N GLU A 95 68.87 72.49 54.83
CA GLU A 95 68.34 71.44 55.70
C GLU A 95 66.82 71.33 55.55
N SER A 96 66.10 72.45 55.57
CA SER A 96 64.66 72.49 55.33
C SER A 96 64.29 71.92 53.95
N GLN A 97 65.01 72.31 52.89
CA GLN A 97 64.81 71.78 51.53
C GLN A 97 65.11 70.29 51.45
N LEU A 98 66.15 69.80 52.13
CA LEU A 98 66.48 68.38 52.19
C LEU A 98 65.39 67.59 52.92
N TYR A 99 64.86 68.10 54.04
CA TYR A 99 63.74 67.47 54.72
C TYR A 99 62.48 67.43 53.86
N GLN A 100 62.18 68.50 53.13
CA GLN A 100 61.07 68.52 52.17
C GLN A 100 61.29 67.53 51.02
N ALA A 101 62.50 67.45 50.48
CA ALA A 101 62.85 66.49 49.44
C ALA A 101 62.73 65.05 49.94
N ILE A 102 63.22 64.75 51.15
CA ILE A 102 63.08 63.43 51.78
C ILE A 102 61.60 63.08 51.96
N ALA A 103 60.79 64.01 52.47
CA ALA A 103 59.36 63.79 52.65
C ALA A 103 58.65 63.53 51.30
N SER A 104 58.99 64.29 50.25
CA SER A 104 58.45 64.07 48.90
C SER A 104 58.86 62.71 48.33
N ALA A 105 60.13 62.30 48.49
CA ALA A 105 60.63 61.02 48.01
C ALA A 105 59.99 59.84 48.74
N GLN A 106 59.76 59.98 50.06
CA GLN A 106 59.02 59.00 50.85
C GLN A 106 57.57 58.87 50.38
N SER A 107 56.87 59.98 50.17
CA SER A 107 55.50 59.97 49.64
C SER A 107 55.41 59.35 48.24
N PHE A 108 56.39 59.64 47.38
CA PHE A 108 56.49 59.06 46.05
C PHE A 108 56.71 57.55 46.11
N ASN A 109 57.61 57.07 46.97
CA ASN A 109 57.84 55.65 47.17
C ASN A 109 56.60 54.92 47.69
N GLN A 110 55.88 55.52 48.64
CA GLN A 110 54.61 54.96 49.14
C GLN A 110 53.56 54.85 48.03
N ASN A 111 53.42 55.89 47.19
CA ASN A 111 52.50 55.86 46.05
C ASN A 111 52.89 54.78 45.03
N MET A 112 54.19 54.65 44.73
CA MET A 112 54.70 53.59 43.85
C MET A 112 54.46 52.18 44.41
N GLU A 113 54.57 52.00 45.72
CA GLU A 113 54.28 50.73 46.38
C GLU A 113 52.79 50.38 46.30
N ILE A 114 51.90 51.36 46.51
CA ILE A 114 50.45 51.19 46.37
C ILE A 114 50.10 50.78 44.93
N GLU A 115 50.62 51.49 43.92
CA GLU A 115 50.35 51.16 42.51
C GLU A 115 50.95 49.80 42.11
N SER A 116 52.13 49.45 42.62
CA SER A 116 52.72 48.12 42.43
C SER A 116 51.82 47.02 43.00
N ASN A 117 51.28 47.22 44.20
CA ASN A 117 50.36 46.26 44.81
C ASN A 117 49.02 46.19 44.06
N ARG A 118 48.51 47.31 43.57
CA ARG A 118 47.29 47.35 42.73
C ARG A 118 47.46 46.53 41.45
N LEU A 119 48.57 46.74 40.73
CA LEU A 119 48.89 46.01 39.49
C LEU A 119 49.12 44.51 39.75
N LYS A 120 49.70 44.14 40.89
CA LYS A 120 49.81 42.71 41.27
C LYS A 120 48.44 42.07 41.44
N THR A 121 47.53 42.73 42.16
CA THR A 121 46.15 42.23 42.33
C THR A 121 45.41 42.13 41.00
N GLU A 122 45.52 43.13 40.14
CA GLU A 122 44.94 43.11 38.80
C GLU A 122 45.51 41.97 37.94
N ARG A 123 46.83 41.75 37.99
CA ARG A 123 47.47 40.62 37.33
C ARG A 123 46.94 39.28 37.84
N PHE A 124 46.78 39.10 39.16
CA PHE A 124 46.22 37.87 39.71
C PHE A 124 44.79 37.63 39.21
N TYR A 125 43.96 38.67 39.19
CA TYR A 125 42.60 38.59 38.65
C TYR A 125 42.59 38.20 37.16
N LEU A 126 43.45 38.80 36.34
CA LEU A 126 43.53 38.48 34.92
C LEU A 126 44.00 37.05 34.68
N VAL A 127 44.98 36.55 35.45
CA VAL A 127 45.45 35.17 35.36
C VAL A 127 44.34 34.18 35.70
N ASP A 128 43.60 34.43 36.78
CA ASP A 128 42.44 33.61 37.16
C ASP A 128 41.35 33.63 36.08
N HIS A 129 41.04 34.82 35.54
CA HIS A 129 40.06 34.97 34.47
C HIS A 129 40.46 34.19 33.20
N ILE A 130 41.73 34.27 32.79
CA ILE A 130 42.27 33.52 31.65
C ILE A 130 42.18 32.00 31.91
N SER A 131 42.50 31.55 33.12
CA SER A 131 42.40 30.14 33.49
C SER A 131 40.95 29.62 33.38
N ASN A 132 39.98 30.39 33.90
CA ASN A 132 38.56 30.08 33.80
C ASN A 132 38.06 30.04 32.34
N LEU A 133 38.53 30.95 31.48
CA LEU A 133 38.21 30.94 30.05
C LEU A 133 38.78 29.71 29.34
N HIS A 134 40.01 29.30 29.68
CA HIS A 134 40.59 28.06 29.14
C HIS A 134 39.79 26.83 29.57
N GLN A 135 39.38 26.74 30.83
CA GLN A 135 38.54 25.63 31.29
C GLN A 135 37.22 25.57 30.52
N ARG A 136 36.51 26.71 30.37
CA ARG A 136 35.25 26.77 29.60
C ARG A 136 35.43 26.37 28.14
N ARG A 137 36.53 26.83 27.51
CA ARG A 137 36.87 26.44 26.14
C ARG A 137 37.05 24.92 26.03
N ASP A 138 37.75 24.31 26.98
CA ASP A 138 38.02 22.88 26.97
C ASP A 138 36.73 22.07 27.22
N GLU A 139 35.84 22.55 28.10
CA GLU A 139 34.48 21.99 28.28
C GLU A 139 33.67 22.05 26.97
N PHE A 140 33.70 23.18 26.25
CA PHE A 140 33.03 23.29 24.96
C PHE A 140 33.61 22.34 23.91
N TYR A 141 34.92 22.14 23.86
CA TYR A 141 35.53 21.16 22.96
C TYR A 141 35.08 19.73 23.26
N GLN A 142 34.98 19.37 24.55
CA GLN A 142 34.46 18.06 24.94
C GLN A 142 32.99 17.89 24.54
N LEU A 143 32.15 18.91 24.77
CA LEU A 143 30.75 18.88 24.34
C LEU A 143 30.62 18.76 22.82
N PHE A 144 31.41 19.51 22.06
CA PHE A 144 31.41 19.42 20.60
C PHE A 144 31.83 18.04 20.11
N ALA A 145 32.89 17.47 20.70
CA ALA A 145 33.35 16.12 20.40
C ALA A 145 32.30 15.03 20.72
N GLN A 146 31.42 15.26 21.69
CA GLN A 146 30.30 14.36 22.00
C GLN A 146 29.08 14.55 21.08
N LEU A 147 28.78 15.79 20.68
CA LEU A 147 27.62 16.10 19.82
C LEU A 147 27.84 15.67 18.37
N GLN A 148 29.06 15.77 17.86
CA GLN A 148 29.38 15.40 16.48
C GLN A 148 29.03 13.94 16.13
N PRO A 149 29.40 12.91 16.92
CA PRO A 149 29.00 11.53 16.64
C PRO A 149 27.50 11.29 16.85
N GLN A 150 26.84 12.02 17.75
CA GLN A 150 25.38 11.93 17.91
C GLN A 150 24.66 12.45 16.67
N LYS A 151 25.11 13.58 16.11
CA LYS A 151 24.61 14.11 14.84
C LYS A 151 24.78 13.09 13.71
N GLN A 152 25.96 12.50 13.56
CA GLN A 152 26.21 11.48 12.53
C GLN A 152 25.31 10.26 12.68
N LYS A 153 25.09 9.78 13.91
CA LYS A 153 24.15 8.67 14.18
C LYS A 153 22.73 9.02 13.74
N LEU A 154 22.26 10.23 14.06
CA LEU A 154 20.92 10.69 13.66
C LEU A 154 20.80 10.81 12.14
N GLU A 155 21.82 11.32 11.45
CA GLU A 155 21.85 11.39 9.98
C GLU A 155 21.77 9.99 9.35
N THR A 156 22.51 9.01 9.89
CA THR A 156 22.43 7.61 9.43
C THR A 156 21.04 7.02 9.65
N VAL A 157 20.46 7.20 10.84
CA VAL A 157 19.10 6.71 11.14
C VAL A 157 18.06 7.34 10.21
N LEU A 158 18.20 8.64 9.92
CA LEU A 158 17.31 9.34 9.00
C LEU A 158 17.42 8.76 7.59
N ALA A 159 18.64 8.53 7.09
CA ALA A 159 18.87 7.90 5.79
C ALA A 159 18.29 6.48 5.72
N GLU A 160 18.46 5.67 6.77
CA GLU A 160 17.87 4.32 6.86
C GLU A 160 16.33 4.37 6.85
N LEU A 161 15.73 5.28 7.61
CA LEU A 161 14.28 5.47 7.65
C LEU A 161 13.74 5.94 6.30
N SER A 162 14.44 6.86 5.62
CA SER A 162 14.09 7.30 4.27
C SER A 162 14.09 6.11 3.29
N ASN A 163 15.13 5.29 3.32
CA ASN A 163 15.21 4.10 2.48
C ASN A 163 14.07 3.10 2.77
N LYS A 164 13.70 2.91 4.05
CA LYS A 164 12.56 2.05 4.43
C LYS A 164 11.23 2.60 3.90
N ILE A 165 11.04 3.92 3.94
CA ILE A 165 9.85 4.58 3.38
C ILE A 165 9.78 4.37 1.87
N ASP A 166 10.89 4.52 1.15
CA ASP A 166 10.95 4.31 -0.30
C ASP A 166 10.65 2.85 -0.68
N GLN A 167 11.21 1.88 0.06
CA GLN A 167 10.89 0.47 -0.12
C GLN A 167 9.41 0.17 0.12
N ALA A 168 8.82 0.71 1.19
CA ALA A 168 7.40 0.55 1.49
C ALA A 168 6.51 1.16 0.39
N ASN A 169 6.88 2.33 -0.14
CA ASN A 169 6.18 2.97 -1.24
C ASN A 169 6.26 2.15 -2.53
N TYR A 170 7.41 1.55 -2.84
CA TYR A 170 7.56 0.65 -3.97
C TYR A 170 6.66 -0.59 -3.83
N GLN A 171 6.66 -1.22 -2.65
CA GLN A 171 5.80 -2.38 -2.36
C GLN A 171 4.32 -2.02 -2.47
N LYS A 172 3.91 -0.86 -1.94
CA LYS A 172 2.53 -0.36 -2.07
C LYS A 172 2.11 -0.24 -3.53
N LYS A 173 2.93 0.41 -4.38
CA LYS A 173 2.65 0.54 -5.82
C LYS A 173 2.56 -0.81 -6.53
N SER A 174 3.39 -1.77 -6.15
CA SER A 174 3.34 -3.13 -6.70
C SER A 174 2.05 -3.87 -6.30
N LEU A 175 1.64 -3.74 -5.04
CA LEU A 175 0.38 -4.30 -4.55
C LEU A 175 -0.84 -3.67 -5.22
N GLU A 176 -0.85 -2.35 -5.43
CA GLU A 176 -1.91 -1.65 -6.16
C GLU A 176 -2.06 -2.17 -7.60
N LYS A 177 -0.94 -2.39 -8.32
CA LYS A 177 -0.97 -3.01 -9.66
C LYS A 177 -1.58 -4.40 -9.63
N ARG A 178 -1.14 -5.26 -8.70
CA ARG A 178 -1.66 -6.63 -8.54
C ARG A 178 -3.14 -6.63 -8.17
N LEU A 179 -3.60 -5.68 -7.36
CA LEU A 179 -5.01 -5.53 -6.99
C LEU A 179 -5.87 -5.22 -8.22
N VAL A 180 -5.43 -4.28 -9.06
CA VAL A 180 -6.13 -3.93 -10.30
C VAL A 180 -6.22 -5.13 -11.24
N GLU A 181 -5.12 -5.85 -11.44
CA GLU A 181 -5.08 -7.07 -12.28
C GLU A 181 -6.00 -8.17 -11.72
N THR A 182 -5.98 -8.40 -10.41
CA THR A 182 -6.85 -9.39 -9.76
C THR A 182 -8.32 -9.02 -9.92
N ASN A 183 -8.67 -7.75 -9.76
CA ASN A 183 -10.04 -7.27 -9.97
C ASN A 183 -10.51 -7.42 -11.42
N TYR A 184 -9.62 -7.19 -12.39
CA TYR A 184 -9.91 -7.43 -13.80
C TYR A 184 -10.21 -8.92 -14.05
N ASN A 185 -9.34 -9.80 -13.55
CA ASN A 185 -9.52 -11.26 -13.69
C ASN A 185 -10.80 -11.75 -13.00
N MET A 186 -11.14 -11.19 -11.83
CA MET A 186 -12.38 -11.51 -11.12
C MET A 186 -13.60 -11.18 -11.98
N LYS A 187 -13.66 -9.98 -12.57
CA LYS A 187 -14.77 -9.60 -13.48
C LYS A 187 -14.87 -10.51 -14.70
N LEU A 188 -13.72 -10.93 -15.25
CA LEU A 188 -13.69 -11.84 -16.40
C LEU A 188 -14.25 -13.23 -16.04
N ILE A 189 -13.91 -13.74 -14.85
CA ILE A 189 -14.45 -14.99 -14.32
C ILE A 189 -15.95 -14.84 -14.03
N GLU A 190 -16.39 -13.75 -13.41
CA GLU A 190 -17.81 -13.48 -13.15
C GLU A 190 -18.65 -13.51 -14.45
N ASN A 191 -18.15 -12.85 -15.50
CA ASN A 191 -18.80 -12.87 -16.81
C ASN A 191 -18.86 -14.29 -17.40
N SER A 192 -17.76 -15.04 -17.33
CA SER A 192 -17.71 -16.43 -17.79
C SER A 192 -18.70 -17.33 -17.05
N CYS A 193 -18.78 -17.19 -15.72
CA CYS A 193 -19.77 -17.89 -14.91
C CYS A 193 -21.21 -17.50 -15.28
N GLY A 194 -21.45 -16.24 -15.65
CA GLY A 194 -22.72 -15.78 -16.20
C GLY A 194 -23.12 -16.54 -17.47
N PHE A 195 -22.22 -16.59 -18.46
CA PHE A 195 -22.46 -17.33 -19.71
C PHE A 195 -22.72 -18.82 -19.47
N ILE A 196 -21.91 -19.47 -18.63
CA ILE A 196 -22.08 -20.89 -18.31
C ILE A 196 -23.44 -21.14 -17.64
N ARG A 197 -23.90 -20.22 -16.78
CA ARG A 197 -25.21 -20.33 -16.13
C ARG A 197 -26.34 -20.24 -17.15
N GLU A 198 -26.27 -19.29 -18.08
CA GLU A 198 -27.26 -19.15 -19.16
C GLU A 198 -27.29 -20.40 -20.06
N GLU A 199 -26.13 -20.94 -20.44
CA GLU A 199 -26.03 -22.17 -21.23
C GLU A 199 -26.63 -23.38 -20.48
N LEU A 200 -26.41 -23.46 -19.17
CA LEU A 200 -26.98 -24.51 -18.32
C LEU A 200 -28.51 -24.40 -18.26
N GLU A 201 -29.06 -23.19 -18.11
CA GLU A 201 -30.51 -22.95 -18.13
C GLU A 201 -31.13 -23.35 -19.49
N GLN A 202 -30.46 -23.03 -20.59
CA GLN A 202 -30.89 -23.45 -21.94
C GLN A 202 -30.90 -24.97 -22.08
N LEU A 203 -29.82 -25.64 -21.68
CA LEU A 203 -29.73 -27.10 -21.72
C LEU A 203 -30.79 -27.77 -20.85
N GLN A 204 -31.08 -27.24 -19.67
CA GLN A 204 -32.16 -27.75 -18.81
C GLN A 204 -33.52 -27.63 -19.49
N SER A 205 -33.82 -26.48 -20.11
CA SER A 205 -35.04 -26.28 -20.90
C SER A 205 -35.15 -27.32 -22.03
N ASP A 206 -34.05 -27.55 -22.76
CA ASP A 206 -34.05 -28.49 -23.88
C ASP A 206 -34.20 -29.95 -23.45
N ILE A 207 -33.62 -30.32 -22.30
CA ILE A 207 -33.84 -31.63 -21.68
C ILE A 207 -35.32 -31.83 -21.35
N LEU A 208 -35.98 -30.82 -20.77
CA LEU A 208 -37.41 -30.90 -20.45
C LEU A 208 -38.26 -31.07 -21.70
N LYS A 209 -38.00 -30.30 -22.77
CA LYS A 209 -38.69 -30.45 -24.06
C LYS A 209 -38.49 -31.84 -24.66
N LYS A 210 -37.27 -32.36 -24.65
CA LYS A 210 -36.98 -33.72 -25.14
C LYS A 210 -37.65 -34.80 -24.29
N ALA A 211 -37.75 -34.59 -22.97
CA ALA A 211 -38.46 -35.51 -22.09
C ALA A 211 -39.97 -35.53 -22.37
N GLN A 212 -40.58 -34.37 -22.63
CA GLN A 212 -41.97 -34.27 -23.05
C GLN A 212 -42.21 -34.98 -24.38
N TYR A 213 -41.41 -34.68 -25.39
CA TYR A 213 -41.50 -35.32 -26.71
C TYR A 213 -41.34 -36.84 -26.64
N LYS A 214 -40.45 -37.34 -25.77
CA LYS A 214 -40.30 -38.78 -25.53
C LYS A 214 -41.57 -39.41 -24.97
N GLU A 215 -42.28 -38.74 -24.06
CA GLU A 215 -43.52 -39.25 -23.49
C GLU A 215 -44.66 -39.22 -24.52
N GLU A 216 -44.73 -38.18 -25.36
CA GLU A 216 -45.68 -38.12 -26.49
C GLU A 216 -45.48 -39.28 -27.46
N LEU A 217 -44.23 -39.55 -27.88
CA LEU A 217 -43.91 -40.69 -28.74
C LEU A 217 -44.29 -42.03 -28.08
N LYS A 218 -44.08 -42.16 -26.76
CA LYS A 218 -44.45 -43.37 -26.02
C LYS A 218 -45.96 -43.60 -26.03
N GLN A 219 -46.75 -42.54 -25.90
CA GLN A 219 -48.21 -42.63 -26.02
C GLN A 219 -48.64 -43.02 -27.44
N GLU A 220 -48.03 -42.43 -28.46
CA GLU A 220 -48.31 -42.77 -29.86
C GLU A 220 -47.98 -44.24 -30.17
N ILE A 221 -46.85 -44.76 -29.67
CA ILE A 221 -46.49 -46.18 -29.80
C ILE A 221 -47.55 -47.07 -29.16
N GLN A 222 -48.02 -46.75 -27.95
CA GLN A 222 -49.07 -47.53 -27.28
C GLN A 222 -50.39 -47.54 -28.06
N GLU A 223 -50.75 -46.42 -28.70
CA GLU A 223 -51.92 -46.35 -29.56
C GLU A 223 -51.76 -47.19 -30.82
N LEU A 224 -50.58 -47.17 -31.44
CA LEU A 224 -50.27 -47.99 -32.60
C LEU A 224 -50.27 -49.48 -32.25
N GLU A 225 -49.74 -49.88 -31.10
CA GLU A 225 -49.80 -51.25 -30.59
C GLU A 225 -51.25 -51.72 -30.43
N LYS A 226 -52.13 -50.90 -29.83
CA LYS A 226 -53.57 -51.20 -29.72
C LYS A 226 -54.23 -51.37 -31.08
N LYS A 227 -53.97 -50.46 -32.03
CA LYS A 227 -54.50 -50.54 -33.40
C LYS A 227 -54.01 -51.79 -34.12
N THR A 228 -52.75 -52.18 -33.90
CA THR A 228 -52.14 -53.38 -34.49
C THR A 228 -52.79 -54.64 -33.93
N SER A 229 -52.98 -54.71 -32.61
CA SER A 229 -53.70 -55.82 -31.96
C SER A 229 -55.14 -55.95 -32.45
N LEU A 230 -55.87 -54.83 -32.59
CA LEU A 230 -57.23 -54.83 -33.12
C LEU A 230 -57.29 -55.30 -34.58
N ARG A 231 -56.32 -54.89 -35.41
CA ARG A 231 -56.25 -55.40 -36.79
C ARG A 231 -55.96 -56.90 -36.83
N ALA A 232 -55.14 -57.41 -35.93
CA ALA A 232 -54.87 -58.85 -35.84
C ALA A 232 -56.14 -59.64 -35.48
N THR A 233 -56.92 -59.18 -34.49
CA THR A 233 -58.19 -59.85 -34.16
C THR A 233 -59.18 -59.79 -35.32
N ASN A 234 -59.29 -58.65 -36.00
CA ASN A 234 -60.16 -58.53 -37.17
C ASN A 234 -59.71 -59.45 -38.32
N LEU A 235 -58.41 -59.68 -38.48
CA LEU A 235 -57.88 -60.62 -39.47
C LEU A 235 -58.28 -62.06 -39.13
N ASP A 236 -58.17 -62.46 -37.86
CA ASP A 236 -58.60 -63.78 -37.40
C ASP A 236 -60.11 -64.00 -37.59
N GLU A 237 -60.93 -62.99 -37.28
CA GLU A 237 -62.37 -63.00 -37.54
C GLU A 237 -62.69 -63.14 -39.04
N LEU A 238 -61.96 -62.44 -39.91
CA LEU A 238 -62.13 -62.57 -41.35
C LEU A 238 -61.69 -63.94 -41.87
N MET A 239 -60.58 -64.50 -41.38
CA MET A 239 -60.14 -65.85 -41.74
C MET A 239 -61.15 -66.92 -41.30
N THR A 240 -61.72 -66.77 -40.11
CA THR A 240 -62.77 -67.70 -39.63
C THR A 240 -64.04 -67.59 -40.47
N ALA A 241 -64.46 -66.38 -40.85
CA ALA A 241 -65.57 -66.16 -41.77
C ALA A 241 -65.30 -66.74 -43.17
N GLU A 242 -64.09 -66.56 -43.71
CA GLU A 242 -63.66 -67.12 -44.99
C GLU A 242 -63.73 -68.66 -44.97
N ASN A 243 -63.19 -69.30 -43.93
CA ASN A 243 -63.26 -70.75 -43.76
C ASN A 243 -64.71 -71.26 -43.66
N HIS A 244 -65.59 -70.51 -42.97
CA HIS A 244 -67.01 -70.86 -42.87
C HIS A 244 -67.68 -70.80 -44.25
N LEU A 245 -67.51 -69.71 -44.99
CA LEU A 245 -68.02 -69.57 -46.35
C LEU A 245 -67.47 -70.64 -47.29
N GLN A 246 -66.19 -71.00 -47.16
CA GLN A 246 -65.58 -72.06 -47.95
C GLN A 246 -66.24 -73.42 -47.64
N SER A 247 -66.55 -73.71 -46.37
CA SER A 247 -67.30 -74.90 -45.98
C SER A 247 -68.73 -74.89 -46.53
N GLU A 248 -69.43 -73.75 -46.50
CA GLU A 248 -70.76 -73.62 -47.11
C GLU A 248 -70.73 -73.88 -48.61
N VAL A 249 -69.75 -73.33 -49.33
CA VAL A 249 -69.55 -73.59 -50.76
C VAL A 249 -69.34 -75.08 -51.02
N GLN A 250 -68.52 -75.77 -50.22
CA GLN A 250 -68.34 -77.23 -50.35
C GLN A 250 -69.64 -78.00 -50.12
N ASN A 251 -70.44 -77.60 -49.12
CA ASN A 251 -71.75 -78.20 -48.88
C ASN A 251 -72.71 -77.98 -50.06
N PHE A 252 -72.72 -76.79 -50.65
CA PHE A 252 -73.51 -76.49 -51.85
C PHE A 252 -73.06 -77.33 -53.05
N ILE A 253 -71.75 -77.49 -53.27
CA ILE A 253 -71.20 -78.36 -54.32
C ILE A 253 -71.68 -79.80 -54.11
N GLN A 254 -71.58 -80.32 -52.89
CA GLN A 254 -72.00 -81.68 -52.57
C GLN A 254 -73.51 -81.88 -52.80
N SER A 255 -74.33 -80.93 -52.35
CA SER A 255 -75.78 -80.95 -52.60
C SER A 255 -76.11 -80.90 -54.09
N LYS A 256 -75.37 -80.09 -54.87
CA LYS A 256 -75.49 -80.04 -56.33
C LYS A 256 -75.18 -81.39 -56.97
N ILE A 257 -74.10 -82.07 -56.59
CA ILE A 257 -73.73 -83.40 -57.10
C ILE A 257 -74.84 -84.42 -56.78
N GLU A 258 -75.41 -84.38 -55.58
CA GLU A 258 -76.51 -85.26 -55.20
C GLU A 258 -77.77 -85.01 -56.04
N LEU A 259 -78.10 -83.74 -56.30
CA LEU A 259 -79.19 -83.35 -57.19
C LEU A 259 -78.92 -83.81 -58.63
N GLU A 260 -77.70 -83.64 -59.15
CA GLU A 260 -77.30 -84.14 -60.48
C GLU A 260 -77.47 -85.65 -60.58
N LYS A 261 -77.04 -86.42 -59.57
CA LYS A 261 -77.27 -87.87 -59.50
C LYS A 261 -78.75 -88.23 -59.48
N LYS A 262 -79.58 -87.51 -58.73
CA LYS A 262 -81.04 -87.71 -58.73
C LYS A 262 -81.64 -87.43 -60.11
N CYS A 263 -81.25 -86.34 -60.76
CA CYS A 263 -81.67 -86.03 -62.12
C CYS A 263 -81.26 -87.13 -63.10
N GLN A 264 -80.02 -87.63 -63.02
CA GLN A 264 -79.54 -88.72 -63.88
C GLN A 264 -80.29 -90.03 -63.66
N ASN A 265 -80.58 -90.39 -62.41
CA ASN A 265 -81.42 -91.55 -62.09
C ASN A 265 -82.84 -91.39 -62.64
N LEU A 266 -83.45 -90.21 -62.49
CA LEU A 266 -84.76 -89.93 -63.08
C LEU A 266 -84.72 -90.03 -64.60
N GLN A 267 -83.65 -89.55 -65.25
CA GLN A 267 -83.46 -89.63 -66.68
C GLN A 267 -83.32 -91.09 -67.16
N ASN A 268 -82.54 -91.91 -66.44
CA ASN A 268 -82.42 -93.35 -66.71
C ASN A 268 -83.77 -94.07 -66.54
N ASN A 269 -84.50 -93.76 -65.46
CA ASN A 269 -85.83 -94.32 -65.24
C ASN A 269 -86.80 -93.95 -66.38
N LEU A 270 -86.76 -92.70 -66.83
CA LEU A 270 -87.57 -92.21 -67.95
C LEU A 270 -87.20 -92.93 -69.25
N GLU A 271 -85.92 -93.22 -69.48
CA GLU A 271 -85.46 -94.03 -70.62
C GLU A 271 -85.98 -95.47 -70.55
N ILE A 272 -85.93 -96.11 -69.38
CA ILE A 272 -86.52 -97.45 -69.15
C ILE A 272 -88.02 -97.43 -69.45
N TYR A 273 -88.77 -96.46 -68.91
CA TYR A 273 -90.20 -96.32 -69.18
C TYR A 273 -90.49 -96.08 -70.67
N ASN A 274 -89.65 -95.32 -71.38
CA ASN A 274 -89.78 -95.12 -72.82
C ASN A 274 -89.52 -96.41 -73.60
N GLN A 275 -88.50 -97.18 -73.22
CA GLN A 275 -88.24 -98.49 -73.83
C GLN A 275 -89.41 -99.45 -73.61
N GLU A 276 -90.00 -99.45 -72.41
CA GLU A 276 -91.15 -100.28 -72.09
C GLU A 276 -92.41 -99.83 -72.84
N ASN A 277 -92.66 -98.52 -72.97
CA ASN A 277 -93.72 -97.98 -73.82
C ASN A 277 -93.52 -98.36 -75.29
N ASN A 278 -92.30 -98.29 -75.82
CA ASN A 278 -92.00 -98.72 -77.19
C ASN A 278 -92.25 -100.22 -77.38
N ARG A 279 -91.87 -101.05 -76.41
CA ARG A 279 -92.15 -102.49 -76.42
C ARG A 279 -93.65 -102.76 -76.40
N LEU A 280 -94.41 -102.06 -75.55
CA LEU A 280 -95.87 -102.16 -75.51
C LEU A 280 -96.51 -101.70 -76.82
N ALA A 281 -96.01 -100.62 -77.43
CA ALA A 281 -96.47 -100.14 -78.72
C ALA A 281 -96.23 -101.19 -79.83
N GLN A 282 -95.10 -101.90 -79.78
CA GLN A 282 -94.78 -102.96 -80.73
C GLN A 282 -95.68 -104.20 -80.54
N ILE A 283 -95.93 -104.61 -79.29
CA ILE A 283 -96.89 -105.67 -78.97
C ILE A 283 -98.30 -105.29 -79.48
N LEU A 284 -98.71 -104.03 -79.29
CA LEU A 284 -99.99 -103.53 -79.82
C LEU A 284 -100.05 -103.59 -81.35
N LEU A 285 -98.94 -103.29 -82.04
CA LEU A 285 -98.84 -103.39 -83.50
C LEU A 285 -98.97 -104.84 -83.96
N GLU A 286 -98.25 -105.77 -83.33
CA GLU A 286 -98.32 -107.21 -83.61
C GLU A 286 -99.75 -107.73 -83.39
N LYS A 287 -100.39 -107.35 -82.28
CA LYS A 287 -101.79 -107.71 -82.00
C LYS A 287 -102.75 -107.12 -83.02
N ARG A 288 -102.53 -105.90 -83.50
CA ARG A 288 -103.31 -105.32 -84.62
C ARG A 288 -103.15 -106.12 -85.91
N GLN A 289 -101.94 -106.55 -86.24
CA GLN A 289 -101.69 -107.38 -87.42
C GLN A 289 -102.34 -108.76 -87.30
N GLU A 290 -102.32 -109.36 -86.11
CA GLU A 290 -102.99 -110.62 -85.80
C GLU A 290 -104.52 -110.48 -85.90
N ILE A 291 -105.10 -109.38 -85.41
CA ILE A 291 -106.53 -109.08 -85.63
C ILE A 291 -106.83 -108.96 -87.12
N HIS A 292 -106.00 -108.25 -87.88
CA HIS A 292 -106.23 -108.06 -89.31
C HIS A 292 -106.15 -109.37 -90.12
N SER A 293 -105.22 -110.26 -89.78
CA SER A 293 -105.15 -111.58 -90.42
C SER A 293 -106.37 -112.45 -90.07
N LEU A 294 -106.85 -112.38 -88.83
CA LEU A 294 -108.09 -113.04 -88.40
C LEU A 294 -109.32 -112.46 -89.11
N GLU A 295 -109.42 -111.15 -89.27
CA GLU A 295 -110.48 -110.49 -90.05
C GLU A 295 -110.48 -110.95 -91.51
N THR A 296 -109.29 -111.07 -92.11
CA THR A 296 -109.14 -111.57 -93.48
C THR A 296 -109.59 -113.03 -93.58
N CYS A 297 -109.24 -113.85 -92.60
CA CYS A 297 -109.64 -115.26 -92.51
C CYS A 297 -111.17 -115.42 -92.31
N LEU A 298 -111.77 -114.58 -91.46
CA LEU A 298 -113.22 -114.51 -91.28
C LEU A 298 -113.93 -114.10 -92.57
N THR A 299 -113.35 -113.16 -93.34
CA THR A 299 -113.90 -112.73 -94.62
C THR A 299 -113.84 -113.86 -95.65
N TYR A 300 -112.74 -114.61 -95.68
CA TYR A 300 -112.60 -115.80 -96.53
C TYR A 300 -113.64 -116.88 -96.15
N LEU A 301 -113.74 -117.22 -94.86
CA LEU A 301 -114.73 -118.20 -94.37
C LEU A 301 -116.16 -117.77 -94.66
N LYS A 302 -116.45 -116.47 -94.58
CA LYS A 302 -117.77 -115.92 -94.88
C LYS A 302 -118.11 -116.04 -96.36
N ASN A 303 -117.16 -115.76 -97.24
CA ASN A 303 -117.35 -115.96 -98.68
C ASN A 303 -117.55 -117.44 -99.02
N GLU A 304 -116.85 -118.35 -98.33
CA GLU A 304 -116.99 -119.79 -98.51
C GLU A 304 -118.34 -120.32 -97.98
N TYR A 305 -118.83 -119.75 -96.88
CA TYR A 305 -120.19 -119.99 -96.37
C TYR A 305 -121.26 -119.54 -97.36
N ASP A 306 -121.14 -118.34 -97.94
CA ASP A 306 -122.10 -117.81 -98.91
C ASP A 306 -122.12 -118.67 -100.21
N TYR A 307 -120.96 -119.18 -100.65
CA TYR A 307 -120.86 -120.13 -101.76
C TYR A 307 -121.60 -121.44 -101.46
N LEU A 308 -121.33 -122.06 -100.30
CA LEU A 308 -121.98 -123.30 -99.87
C LEU A 308 -123.49 -123.12 -99.68
N GLN A 309 -123.93 -121.95 -99.19
CA GLN A 309 -125.34 -121.63 -99.05
C GLN A 309 -126.05 -121.53 -100.40
N THR A 310 -125.34 -121.07 -101.44
CA THR A 310 -125.85 -121.01 -102.81
C THR A 310 -125.98 -122.41 -103.42
N ASP A 311 -124.98 -123.28 -103.24
CA ASP A 311 -125.00 -124.67 -103.69
C ASP A 311 -126.14 -125.48 -103.08
N VAL A 312 -126.43 -125.26 -101.79
CA VAL A 312 -127.56 -125.92 -101.10
C VAL A 312 -128.91 -125.47 -101.70
N LEU A 313 -129.03 -124.20 -102.09
CA LEU A 313 -130.25 -123.67 -102.69
C LEU A 313 -130.49 -124.26 -104.09
N GLU A 314 -129.43 -124.42 -104.88
CA GLU A 314 -129.49 -125.10 -106.19
C GLU A 314 -129.84 -126.58 -106.05
N ALA A 315 -129.23 -127.28 -105.10
CA ALA A 315 -129.54 -128.68 -104.82
C ALA A 315 -131.01 -128.87 -104.38
N GLN A 316 -131.56 -127.96 -103.58
CA GLN A 316 -132.97 -127.99 -103.20
C GLN A 316 -133.92 -127.80 -104.39
N ASN A 317 -133.58 -126.91 -105.34
CA ASN A 317 -134.39 -126.72 -106.55
C ASN A 317 -134.34 -127.94 -107.48
N GLN A 318 -133.21 -128.65 -107.57
CA GLN A 318 -133.12 -129.87 -108.38
C GLN A 318 -133.99 -131.02 -107.84
N VAL A 319 -134.16 -131.12 -106.52
CA VAL A 319 -135.03 -132.12 -105.88
C VAL A 319 -136.51 -131.84 -106.21
N VAL A 320 -136.93 -130.58 -106.24
CA VAL A 320 -138.31 -130.21 -106.58
C VAL A 320 -138.68 -130.61 -108.01
N ILE A 321 -137.80 -130.37 -108.98
CA ILE A 321 -138.03 -130.69 -110.40
C ILE A 321 -138.14 -132.21 -110.64
N LEU A 322 -137.33 -133.02 -109.96
CA LEU A 322 -137.37 -134.48 -110.11
C LEU A 322 -138.62 -135.10 -109.49
N THR A 323 -139.22 -134.46 -108.49
CA THR A 323 -140.41 -134.96 -107.80
C THR A 323 -141.69 -134.79 -108.65
N GLU A 324 -141.74 -133.78 -109.52
CA GLU A 324 -142.89 -133.54 -110.41
C GLU A 324 -142.90 -134.46 -111.65
N HIS A 325 -141.75 -135.03 -112.06
CA HIS A 325 -141.66 -135.72 -113.36
C HIS A 325 -142.09 -137.19 -113.36
N GLN A 326 -142.23 -137.86 -112.22
CA GLN A 326 -142.62 -139.29 -112.20
C GLN A 326 -144.06 -139.58 -111.74
N GLN A 327 -144.78 -138.60 -111.19
CA GLN A 327 -146.23 -138.75 -110.95
C GLN A 327 -147.08 -138.81 -112.25
N GLN A 328 -146.49 -138.59 -113.43
CA GLN A 328 -147.19 -138.62 -114.72
C GLN A 328 -147.23 -139.98 -115.46
N MET A 329 -146.56 -141.05 -115.00
CA MET A 329 -146.53 -142.34 -115.74
C MET A 329 -147.42 -143.47 -115.15
N ILE A 330 -148.28 -143.21 -114.15
CA ILE A 330 -149.09 -144.24 -113.44
C ILE A 330 -150.59 -144.33 -113.87
N THR A 331 -151.10 -143.54 -114.83
CA THR A 331 -152.52 -143.67 -115.25
C THR A 331 -152.69 -143.83 -116.77
N GLY A 332 -153.24 -144.96 -117.23
CA GLY A 332 -153.60 -145.20 -118.63
C GLY A 332 -155.07 -144.87 -118.97
N LYS A 333 -155.32 -144.53 -120.24
CA LYS A 333 -156.44 -144.99 -121.09
C LYS A 333 -156.40 -144.37 -122.51
N ASP A 334 -156.74 -145.23 -123.47
CA ASP A 334 -157.06 -145.08 -124.91
C ASP A 334 -155.99 -144.54 -125.88
#